data_AF-A0A963H4P5-F1
#
_entry.id   AF-A0A963H4P5-F1
#
_cell.length_a   1.000
_cell.length_b   1.000
_cell.length_c   1.000
_cell.angle_alpha   90.00
_cell.angle_beta   90.00
_cell.angle_gamma   90.00
#
_symmetry.space_group_name_H-M   'P 1'
#
loop_
_entity.id
_entity.type
_entity.pdbx_description
1 polymer ?
#
loop_
_entity_poly.entity_id
_entity_poly.type
_entity_poly.pdbx_seq_one_letter_code
_entity_poly.pdbx_strand_id
1 'polypeptide(L)'
;VKALSQDFRNVPTLLYAYQDKYRSLPGDDKNASTNVDTTALNGDGNGRLEGDWNTSSADDEACKFWQHLRLAGLLAGSDALTAGGTCAIQPQNASGGTMGIETAYSGHSAFIAGMKGVYLCSDGIQGRYVRQLDQTMDNGDSATGSMRAAAYASGGLPARGATAVATSALVDSDPYVVCLEI
;
A
#
# COMPACT_ATOMS: atom_id res chain seq x y z
N VAL A 1 -0.66 2.36 18.11
CA VAL A 1 -0.87 3.50 17.18
C VAL A 1 0.42 4.10 16.67
N LYS A 2 1.35 4.56 17.52
CA LYS A 2 2.61 5.19 17.06
C LYS A 2 3.38 4.37 16.01
N ALA A 3 3.46 3.05 16.16
CA ALA A 3 4.08 2.16 15.17
C ALA A 3 3.32 2.17 13.84
N LEU A 4 2.01 1.96 13.86
CA LEU A 4 1.13 2.07 12.69
C LEU A 4 1.28 3.43 11.97
N SER A 5 1.26 4.53 12.71
CA SER A 5 1.44 5.87 12.14
C SER A 5 2.81 6.03 11.45
N GLN A 6 3.85 5.38 12.00
CA GLN A 6 5.17 5.39 11.40
C GLN A 6 5.20 4.57 10.11
N ASP A 7 4.51 3.42 10.07
CA ASP A 7 4.40 2.56 8.89
C ASP A 7 3.82 3.35 7.69
N PHE A 8 2.72 4.08 7.92
CA PHE A 8 2.08 4.92 6.89
C PHE A 8 2.90 6.15 6.49
N ARG A 9 3.80 6.66 7.34
CA ARG A 9 4.69 7.80 7.01
C ARG A 9 5.97 7.38 6.31
N ASN A 10 6.46 6.17 6.60
CA ASN A 10 7.72 5.68 6.05
C ASN A 10 7.60 5.37 4.55
N VAL A 11 6.57 4.63 4.14
CA VAL A 11 6.45 4.15 2.75
C VAL A 11 6.42 5.30 1.72
N PRO A 12 5.64 6.39 1.90
CA PRO A 12 5.71 7.54 1.00
C PRO A 12 7.11 8.19 0.95
N THR A 13 7.81 8.24 2.09
CA THR A 13 9.17 8.79 2.14
C THR A 13 10.13 7.92 1.31
N LEU A 14 10.00 6.59 1.39
CA LEU A 14 10.82 5.65 0.62
C LEU A 14 10.51 5.70 -0.88
N LEU A 15 9.23 5.88 -1.25
CA LEU A 15 8.80 6.10 -2.63
C LEU A 15 9.54 7.29 -3.23
N TYR A 16 9.51 8.46 -2.57
CA TYR A 16 10.20 9.66 -3.07
C TYR A 16 11.72 9.51 -3.04
N ALA A 17 12.29 8.83 -2.05
CA ALA A 17 13.73 8.57 -2.01
C ALA A 17 14.19 7.70 -3.20
N TYR A 18 13.39 6.70 -3.60
CA TYR A 18 13.66 5.91 -4.79
C TYR A 18 13.56 6.76 -6.06
N GLN A 19 12.50 7.57 -6.18
CA GLN A 19 12.32 8.48 -7.33
C GLN A 19 13.45 9.50 -7.47
N ASP A 20 13.96 10.06 -6.37
CA ASP A 20 15.10 10.99 -6.40
C ASP A 20 16.38 10.29 -6.91
N LYS A 21 16.62 9.06 -6.44
CA LYS A 21 17.82 8.29 -6.76
C LYS A 21 17.81 7.73 -8.20
N TYR A 22 16.69 7.20 -8.66
CA TYR A 22 16.61 6.45 -9.93
C TYR A 22 15.77 7.15 -11.01
N ARG A 23 15.05 8.22 -10.67
CA ARG A 23 14.13 8.95 -11.57
C ARG A 23 13.05 8.06 -12.19
N SER A 24 12.69 7.01 -11.48
CA SER A 24 11.69 6.01 -11.83
C SER A 24 10.81 5.73 -10.63
N LEU A 25 9.58 5.26 -10.90
CA LEU A 25 8.67 4.82 -9.85
C LEU A 25 9.05 3.37 -9.47
N PRO A 26 9.28 3.05 -8.19
CA PRO A 26 9.58 1.68 -7.78
C PRO A 26 8.39 0.77 -8.08
N GLY A 27 8.63 -0.45 -8.55
CA GLY A 27 7.62 -1.37 -9.06
C GLY A 27 7.40 -1.24 -10.58
N ASP A 28 7.35 0.01 -11.06
CA ASP A 28 7.15 0.42 -12.47
C ASP A 28 8.48 0.68 -13.21
N ASP A 29 9.63 0.58 -12.55
CA ASP A 29 10.92 0.81 -13.21
C ASP A 29 11.20 -0.27 -14.28
N LYS A 30 11.05 0.12 -15.54
CA LYS A 30 11.34 -0.72 -16.73
C LYS A 30 12.77 -1.23 -16.82
N ASN A 31 13.71 -0.58 -16.14
CA ASN A 31 15.13 -0.89 -16.16
C ASN A 31 15.65 -1.21 -14.74
N ALA A 32 14.79 -1.64 -13.81
CA ALA A 32 15.16 -1.98 -12.44
C ALA A 32 16.36 -2.96 -12.38
N SER A 33 16.40 -3.94 -13.28
CA SER A 33 17.46 -4.93 -13.39
C SER A 33 18.84 -4.33 -13.73
N THR A 34 18.86 -3.11 -14.28
CA THR A 34 20.07 -2.38 -14.65
C THR A 34 20.38 -1.26 -13.66
N ASN A 35 19.34 -0.56 -13.20
CA ASN A 35 19.45 0.61 -12.35
C ASN A 35 19.70 0.23 -10.88
N VAL A 36 19.02 -0.82 -10.39
CA VAL A 36 19.00 -1.18 -8.98
C VAL A 36 19.88 -2.40 -8.73
N ASP A 37 19.49 -3.54 -9.28
CA ASP A 37 20.19 -4.82 -9.11
C ASP A 37 19.76 -5.81 -10.20
N THR A 38 20.67 -6.64 -10.69
CA THR A 38 20.42 -7.62 -11.77
C THR A 38 19.29 -8.61 -11.49
N THR A 39 18.94 -8.83 -10.23
CA THR A 39 17.87 -9.75 -9.80
C THR A 39 16.49 -9.08 -9.72
N ALA A 40 16.43 -7.75 -9.87
CA ALA A 40 15.17 -7.01 -9.83
C ALA A 40 14.28 -7.38 -11.03
N LEU A 41 12.99 -7.60 -10.76
CA LEU A 41 11.98 -7.75 -11.81
C LEU A 41 11.60 -6.38 -12.37
N ASN A 42 11.69 -6.21 -13.68
CA ASN A 42 11.32 -4.93 -14.31
C ASN A 42 9.80 -4.70 -14.29
N GLY A 43 9.42 -3.44 -14.07
CA GLY A 43 8.07 -2.93 -14.37
C GLY A 43 7.92 -2.63 -15.87
N ASP A 44 6.87 -1.90 -16.23
CA ASP A 44 6.66 -1.52 -17.64
C ASP A 44 7.00 -0.04 -17.96
N GLY A 45 7.11 0.82 -16.93
CA GLY A 45 7.52 2.22 -17.05
C GLY A 45 6.40 3.14 -17.54
N ASN A 46 5.15 2.77 -17.31
CA ASN A 46 3.97 3.52 -17.74
C ASN A 46 3.52 4.60 -16.73
N GLY A 47 4.17 4.66 -15.55
CA GLY A 47 3.92 5.66 -14.51
C GLY A 47 2.77 5.32 -13.57
N ARG A 48 2.40 4.04 -13.44
CA ARG A 48 1.37 3.53 -12.53
C ARG A 48 1.95 2.36 -11.76
N LEU A 49 1.27 1.97 -10.69
CA LEU A 49 1.54 0.71 -10.00
C LEU A 49 0.35 -0.21 -10.27
N GLU A 50 0.52 -1.10 -11.23
CA GLU A 50 -0.47 -2.13 -11.53
C GLU A 50 -0.50 -3.28 -10.51
N GLY A 51 -1.69 -3.87 -10.39
CA GLY A 51 -1.99 -4.95 -9.47
C GLY A 51 -2.65 -4.46 -8.19
N ASP A 52 -3.36 -5.38 -7.54
CA ASP A 52 -4.02 -5.10 -6.28
C ASP A 52 -2.96 -4.88 -5.17
N TRP A 53 -3.21 -3.95 -4.25
CA TRP A 53 -2.30 -3.70 -3.12
C TRP A 53 -2.00 -4.96 -2.30
N ASN A 54 -2.94 -5.90 -2.23
CA ASN A 54 -2.85 -7.21 -1.58
C ASN A 54 -2.64 -8.37 -2.57
N THR A 55 -2.05 -8.09 -3.72
CA THR A 55 -1.78 -9.10 -4.76
C THR A 55 -0.95 -10.28 -4.23
N SER A 56 -1.25 -11.47 -4.74
CA SER A 56 -0.44 -12.67 -4.58
C SER A 56 0.46 -12.95 -5.79
N SER A 57 0.45 -12.10 -6.83
CA SER A 57 1.23 -12.27 -8.05
C SER A 57 2.56 -11.52 -7.95
N ALA A 58 3.67 -12.19 -8.25
CA ALA A 58 4.98 -11.56 -8.34
C ALA A 58 5.15 -10.66 -9.58
N ASP A 59 4.31 -10.85 -10.59
CA ASP A 59 4.37 -10.08 -11.84
C ASP A 59 3.70 -8.71 -11.72
N ASP A 60 2.88 -8.53 -10.68
CA ASP A 60 2.22 -7.27 -10.38
C ASP A 60 3.22 -6.26 -9.80
N GLU A 61 3.15 -5.02 -10.29
CA GLU A 61 4.05 -3.96 -9.90
C GLU A 61 3.87 -3.54 -8.44
N ALA A 62 2.65 -3.66 -7.91
CA ALA A 62 2.35 -3.55 -6.49
C ALA A 62 3.25 -4.45 -5.61
N CYS A 63 3.62 -5.64 -6.10
CA CYS A 63 4.58 -6.51 -5.42
C CYS A 63 6.04 -6.12 -5.68
N LYS A 64 6.38 -5.85 -6.96
CA LYS A 64 7.74 -5.45 -7.37
C LYS A 64 8.21 -4.18 -6.67
N PHE A 65 7.29 -3.28 -6.32
CA PHE A 65 7.54 -2.09 -5.51
C PHE A 65 8.39 -2.41 -4.27
N TRP A 66 8.00 -3.44 -3.51
CA TRP A 66 8.71 -3.84 -2.29
C TRP A 66 10.09 -4.43 -2.59
N GLN A 67 10.21 -5.18 -3.69
CA GLN A 67 11.50 -5.70 -4.14
C GLN A 67 12.46 -4.57 -4.49
N HIS A 68 12.00 -3.59 -5.28
CA HIS A 68 12.83 -2.47 -5.74
C HIS A 68 13.33 -1.63 -4.56
N LEU A 69 12.48 -1.34 -3.58
CA LEU A 69 12.89 -0.60 -2.38
C LEU A 69 13.95 -1.36 -1.56
N ARG A 70 13.88 -2.69 -1.50
CA ARG A 70 14.82 -3.52 -0.75
C ARG A 70 16.16 -3.67 -1.46
N LEU A 71 16.13 -3.95 -2.76
CA LEU A 71 17.35 -4.00 -3.59
C LEU A 71 18.04 -2.63 -3.67
N ALA A 72 17.29 -1.53 -3.62
CA ALA A 72 17.84 -0.18 -3.54
C ALA A 72 18.51 0.15 -2.19
N GLY A 73 18.37 -0.72 -1.18
CA GLY A 73 18.86 -0.52 0.18
C GLY A 73 18.06 0.50 0.99
N LEU A 74 16.85 0.86 0.55
CA LEU A 74 15.97 1.83 1.22
C LEU A 74 15.10 1.19 2.28
N LEU A 75 14.73 -0.08 2.09
CA LEU A 75 13.92 -0.87 3.02
C LEU A 75 14.65 -2.17 3.35
N ALA A 76 14.58 -2.62 4.60
CA ALA A 76 15.09 -3.94 4.98
C ALA A 76 14.00 -5.02 4.75
N GLY A 77 14.44 -6.25 4.48
CA GLY A 77 13.55 -7.41 4.35
C GLY A 77 13.96 -8.32 3.19
N SER A 78 13.12 -9.32 2.90
CA SER A 78 13.36 -10.26 1.79
C SER A 78 13.13 -9.60 0.44
N ASP A 79 14.07 -9.71 -0.48
CA ASP A 79 13.92 -9.30 -1.89
C ASP A 79 13.58 -10.50 -2.81
N ALA A 80 13.34 -11.67 -2.22
CA ALA A 80 13.10 -12.91 -2.93
C ALA A 80 11.75 -12.88 -3.68
N LEU A 81 11.80 -12.44 -4.93
CA LEU A 81 10.69 -12.41 -5.86
C LEU A 81 11.16 -13.02 -7.19
N THR A 82 10.32 -13.83 -7.82
CA THR A 82 10.63 -14.50 -9.08
C THR A 82 9.46 -14.33 -10.03
N ALA A 83 9.74 -14.03 -11.31
CA ALA A 83 8.71 -13.85 -12.32
C ALA A 83 7.81 -15.10 -12.42
N GLY A 84 6.49 -14.88 -12.52
CA GLY A 84 5.46 -15.93 -12.47
C GLY A 84 5.29 -16.60 -11.11
N GLY A 85 5.98 -16.11 -10.06
CA GLY A 85 5.90 -16.61 -8.70
C GLY A 85 4.80 -15.96 -7.86
N THR A 86 4.80 -16.28 -6.57
CA THR A 86 3.87 -15.69 -5.59
C THR A 86 4.47 -14.47 -4.92
N CYS A 87 3.68 -13.41 -4.77
CA CYS A 87 4.05 -12.28 -3.91
C CYS A 87 3.94 -12.69 -2.43
N ALA A 88 5.09 -12.77 -1.75
CA ALA A 88 5.16 -13.06 -0.31
C ALA A 88 6.12 -12.09 0.43
N ILE A 89 6.41 -10.96 -0.20
CA ILE A 89 7.40 -9.99 0.28
C ILE A 89 6.75 -8.70 0.82
N GLN A 90 5.43 -8.57 0.78
CA GLN A 90 4.75 -7.39 1.34
C GLN A 90 5.06 -7.26 2.85
N PRO A 91 5.35 -6.06 3.36
CA PRO A 91 5.56 -5.85 4.78
C PRO A 91 4.26 -6.04 5.54
N GLN A 92 4.40 -6.45 6.80
CA GLN A 92 3.29 -6.49 7.75
C GLN A 92 3.29 -5.22 8.58
N ASN A 93 2.11 -4.68 8.87
CA ASN A 93 1.93 -3.58 9.81
C ASN A 93 2.15 -4.05 11.26
N ALA A 94 2.23 -3.09 12.19
CA ALA A 94 2.39 -3.41 13.61
C ALA A 94 1.22 -4.22 14.26
N SER A 95 0.10 -4.40 13.56
CA SER A 95 -1.03 -5.25 13.98
C SER A 95 -1.00 -6.66 13.35
N GLY A 96 -0.01 -6.96 12.50
CA GLY A 96 0.13 -8.25 11.80
C GLY A 96 -0.64 -8.37 10.48
N GLY A 97 -1.31 -7.30 10.04
CA GLY A 97 -1.93 -7.21 8.71
C GLY A 97 -0.90 -6.89 7.63
N THR A 98 -1.24 -7.16 6.37
CA THR A 98 -0.41 -6.85 5.20
C THR A 98 -0.53 -5.37 4.85
N MET A 99 0.58 -4.82 4.35
CA MET A 99 0.63 -3.49 3.74
C MET A 99 0.95 -3.61 2.26
N GLY A 100 0.30 -2.75 1.47
CA GLY A 100 0.45 -2.75 0.03
C GLY A 100 0.25 -1.37 -0.55
N ILE A 101 0.72 -1.18 -1.77
CA ILE A 101 0.58 0.05 -2.51
C ILE A 101 -0.01 -0.28 -3.88
N GLU A 102 -0.88 0.58 -4.38
CA GLU A 102 -1.41 0.46 -5.73
C GLU A 102 -1.75 1.85 -6.28
N THR A 103 -2.05 1.91 -7.58
CA THR A 103 -2.53 3.14 -8.23
C THR A 103 -3.95 2.97 -8.72
N ALA A 104 -4.80 3.99 -8.50
CA ALA A 104 -6.11 4.08 -9.13
C ALA A 104 -5.99 4.78 -10.49
N TYR A 105 -6.49 4.14 -11.54
CA TYR A 105 -6.47 4.67 -12.91
C TYR A 105 -7.70 4.23 -13.71
N SER A 106 -7.84 4.75 -14.93
CA SER A 106 -8.97 4.37 -15.81
C SER A 106 -8.91 2.88 -16.13
N GLY A 107 -9.86 2.10 -15.60
CA GLY A 107 -9.90 0.64 -15.73
C GLY A 107 -9.50 -0.12 -14.45
N HIS A 108 -8.99 0.59 -13.43
CA HIS A 108 -8.67 0.03 -12.12
C HIS A 108 -9.15 1.00 -11.02
N SER A 109 -10.36 0.76 -10.51
CA SER A 109 -10.98 1.62 -9.51
C SER A 109 -10.24 1.57 -8.18
N ALA A 110 -10.32 2.66 -7.42
CA ALA A 110 -9.76 2.70 -6.08
C ALA A 110 -10.36 1.63 -5.16
N PHE A 111 -9.53 1.05 -4.28
CA PHE A 111 -10.01 0.07 -3.31
C PHE A 111 -11.08 0.64 -2.38
N ILE A 112 -10.85 1.84 -1.84
CA ILE A 112 -11.86 2.62 -1.14
C ILE A 112 -12.40 3.71 -2.08
N ALA A 113 -13.72 3.85 -2.12
CA ALA A 113 -14.40 4.75 -3.03
C ALA A 113 -13.89 6.20 -2.92
N GLY A 114 -13.67 6.80 -4.09
CA GLY A 114 -13.27 8.19 -4.22
C GLY A 114 -11.79 8.47 -3.96
N MET A 115 -10.95 7.45 -3.74
CA MET A 115 -9.51 7.69 -3.71
C MET A 115 -8.93 7.87 -5.13
N LYS A 116 -7.81 8.58 -5.25
CA LYS A 116 -7.14 8.88 -6.53
C LYS A 116 -5.62 8.74 -6.41
N GLY A 117 -4.97 8.51 -7.55
CA GLY A 117 -3.51 8.46 -7.60
C GLY A 117 -2.93 7.21 -6.95
N VAL A 118 -1.75 7.35 -6.35
CA VAL A 118 -1.05 6.30 -5.62
C VAL A 118 -1.55 6.30 -4.18
N TYR A 119 -1.84 5.13 -3.63
CA TYR A 119 -2.23 5.00 -2.24
C TYR A 119 -1.69 3.74 -1.60
N LEU A 120 -1.42 3.85 -0.30
CA LEU A 120 -0.96 2.76 0.55
C LEU A 120 -2.15 2.24 1.36
N CYS A 121 -2.47 0.96 1.22
CA CYS A 121 -3.46 0.28 2.02
C CYS A 121 -2.83 -0.65 3.05
N SER A 122 -3.50 -0.83 4.18
CA SER A 122 -3.15 -1.81 5.19
C SER A 122 -4.38 -2.37 5.87
N ASP A 123 -4.35 -3.67 6.15
CA ASP A 123 -5.47 -4.40 6.73
C ASP A 123 -5.26 -4.80 8.20
N GLY A 124 -6.27 -5.39 8.82
CA GLY A 124 -6.21 -5.89 10.19
C GLY A 124 -6.13 -4.80 11.26
N ILE A 125 -6.54 -3.57 10.95
CA ILE A 125 -6.46 -2.45 11.90
C ILE A 125 -7.78 -2.36 12.68
N GLN A 126 -7.74 -2.53 14.00
CA GLN A 126 -8.94 -2.41 14.84
C GLN A 126 -9.50 -0.98 14.86
N GLY A 127 -10.82 -0.82 14.92
CA GLY A 127 -11.50 0.48 14.88
C GLY A 127 -11.02 1.49 15.92
N ARG A 128 -10.62 1.03 17.11
CA ARG A 128 -10.02 1.90 18.15
C ARG A 128 -8.72 2.57 17.68
N TYR A 129 -7.93 1.86 16.87
CA TYR A 129 -6.68 2.36 16.33
C TYR A 129 -6.91 3.19 15.09
N VAL A 130 -7.93 2.88 14.28
CA VAL A 130 -8.34 3.72 13.14
C VAL A 130 -8.64 5.14 13.61
N ARG A 131 -9.48 5.31 14.65
CA ARG A 131 -9.82 6.65 15.17
C ARG A 131 -8.58 7.45 15.60
N GLN A 132 -7.67 6.79 16.32
CA GLN A 132 -6.46 7.46 16.80
C GLN A 132 -5.47 7.73 15.66
N LEU A 133 -5.36 6.81 14.69
CA LEU A 133 -4.49 6.96 13.54
C LEU A 133 -4.93 8.17 12.70
N ASP A 134 -6.21 8.22 12.36
CA ASP A 134 -6.81 9.28 11.56
C ASP A 134 -6.64 10.67 12.22
N GLN A 135 -6.94 10.78 13.51
CA GLN A 135 -6.72 12.02 14.29
C GLN A 135 -5.26 12.48 14.31
N THR A 136 -4.29 11.57 14.14
CA THR A 136 -2.85 11.91 14.16
C THR A 136 -2.25 12.12 12.78
N MET A 137 -2.94 11.70 11.71
CA MET A 137 -2.40 11.65 10.36
C MET A 137 -3.17 12.48 9.34
N ASP A 138 -4.46 12.69 9.55
CA ASP A 138 -5.33 13.41 8.62
C ASP A 138 -6.23 14.41 9.36
N ASN A 139 -7.55 14.24 9.32
CA ASN A 139 -8.54 15.25 9.68
C ASN A 139 -9.49 14.83 10.83
N GLY A 140 -9.37 13.60 11.32
CA GLY A 140 -10.25 13.04 12.35
C GLY A 140 -11.56 12.45 11.81
N ASP A 141 -11.74 12.38 10.48
CA ASP A 141 -12.87 11.75 9.80
C ASP A 141 -12.41 10.65 8.83
N SER A 142 -12.50 9.41 9.30
CA SER A 142 -12.17 8.18 8.57
C SER A 142 -12.97 7.91 7.28
N ALA A 143 -13.98 8.73 6.96
CA ALA A 143 -14.71 8.65 5.69
C ALA A 143 -14.15 9.56 4.59
N THR A 144 -13.40 10.61 4.94
CA THR A 144 -12.96 11.65 4.01
C THR A 144 -11.47 11.94 4.18
N GLY A 145 -10.94 12.88 3.40
CA GLY A 145 -9.51 13.19 3.45
C GLY A 145 -8.63 12.20 2.68
N SER A 146 -7.34 12.22 2.99
CA SER A 146 -6.31 11.36 2.40
C SER A 146 -6.25 10.01 3.09
N MET A 147 -6.64 9.90 4.36
CA MET A 147 -6.76 8.63 5.08
C MET A 147 -8.22 8.19 5.14
N ARG A 148 -8.53 6.99 4.65
CA ARG A 148 -9.89 6.45 4.69
C ARG A 148 -9.90 5.02 5.20
N ALA A 149 -10.95 4.66 5.92
CA ALA A 149 -11.14 3.31 6.45
C ALA A 149 -12.37 2.63 5.83
N ALA A 150 -12.23 1.36 5.47
CA ALA A 150 -13.34 0.50 5.04
C ALA A 150 -13.47 -0.70 5.98
N ALA A 151 -14.71 -1.01 6.38
CA ALA A 151 -14.99 -2.15 7.25
C ALA A 151 -14.79 -3.47 6.50
N TYR A 152 -14.34 -4.49 7.23
CA TYR A 152 -14.36 -5.86 6.70
C TYR A 152 -15.80 -6.27 6.36
N ALA A 153 -15.97 -7.00 5.26
CA ALA A 153 -17.23 -7.62 4.90
C ALA A 153 -17.35 -8.98 5.62
N SER A 154 -18.56 -9.55 5.65
CA SER A 154 -18.77 -10.91 6.15
C SER A 154 -17.95 -11.90 5.32
N GLY A 155 -16.81 -12.36 5.85
CA GLY A 155 -15.92 -13.31 5.20
C GLY A 155 -14.55 -12.77 4.75
N GLY A 156 -14.20 -11.50 5.00
CA GLY A 156 -12.85 -11.00 4.74
C GLY A 156 -12.77 -9.50 4.42
N LEU A 157 -11.78 -9.14 3.60
CA LEU A 157 -11.55 -7.77 3.15
C LEU A 157 -12.79 -7.19 2.45
N PRO A 158 -12.99 -5.85 2.51
CA PRO A 158 -14.03 -5.19 1.73
C PRO A 158 -13.82 -5.40 0.23
N ALA A 159 -14.91 -5.33 -0.54
CA ALA A 159 -14.85 -5.33 -2.00
C ALA A 159 -14.21 -4.03 -2.50
N ARG A 160 -13.51 -4.09 -3.64
CA ARG A 160 -12.98 -2.90 -4.33
C ARG A 160 -14.11 -1.91 -4.63
N GLY A 161 -13.89 -0.64 -4.33
CA GLY A 161 -14.89 0.42 -4.40
C GLY A 161 -15.79 0.50 -3.16
N ALA A 162 -15.43 -0.12 -2.05
CA ALA A 162 -16.18 -0.02 -0.80
C ALA A 162 -16.28 1.43 -0.32
N THR A 163 -17.44 1.78 0.22
CA THR A 163 -17.65 3.09 0.84
C THR A 163 -16.85 3.19 2.14
N ALA A 164 -16.16 4.32 2.34
CA ALA A 164 -15.46 4.59 3.57
C ALA A 164 -16.44 4.71 4.75
N VAL A 165 -15.99 4.33 5.94
CA VAL A 165 -16.80 4.30 7.16
C VAL A 165 -16.59 5.58 7.95
N ALA A 166 -17.69 6.28 8.23
CA ALA A 166 -17.64 7.48 9.07
C ALA A 166 -17.14 7.15 10.49
N THR A 167 -16.40 8.08 11.09
CA THR A 167 -15.76 7.85 12.41
C THR A 167 -16.75 7.48 13.52
N SER A 168 -17.97 8.02 13.46
CA SER A 168 -19.06 7.68 14.39
C SER A 168 -19.61 6.27 14.23
N ALA A 169 -19.41 5.64 13.06
CA ALA A 169 -19.87 4.29 12.74
C ALA A 169 -18.77 3.23 12.94
N LEU A 170 -17.55 3.62 13.30
CA LEU A 170 -16.48 2.68 13.65
C LEU A 170 -16.83 1.91 14.93
N VAL A 171 -16.55 0.61 14.93
CA VAL A 171 -16.70 -0.29 16.07
C VAL A 171 -15.30 -0.67 16.56
N ASP A 172 -15.02 -0.47 17.85
CA ASP A 172 -13.66 -0.55 18.41
C ASP A 172 -13.00 -1.94 18.33
N SER A 173 -13.82 -2.99 18.26
CA SER A 173 -13.39 -4.39 18.17
C SER A 173 -13.17 -4.87 16.75
N ASP A 174 -13.73 -4.18 15.76
CA ASP A 174 -13.84 -4.71 14.41
C ASP A 174 -12.59 -4.35 13.60
N PRO A 175 -12.15 -5.23 12.69
CA PRO A 175 -11.04 -4.95 11.80
C PRO A 175 -11.49 -4.08 10.62
N TYR A 176 -10.59 -3.19 10.20
CA TYR A 176 -10.75 -2.27 9.07
C TYR A 176 -9.52 -2.34 8.17
N VAL A 177 -9.74 -2.07 6.89
CA VAL A 177 -8.66 -1.68 5.97
C VAL A 177 -8.57 -0.18 5.99
N VAL A 178 -7.36 0.35 6.19
CA VAL A 178 -7.08 1.77 6.12
C VAL A 178 -6.19 2.03 4.94
N CYS A 179 -6.57 2.97 4.09
CA CYS A 179 -5.77 3.41 2.96
C CYS A 179 -5.43 4.89 3.08
N LEU A 180 -4.22 5.26 2.67
CA LEU A 180 -3.68 6.61 2.68
C LEU A 180 -3.27 7.00 1.25
N GLU A 181 -3.84 8.09 0.73
CA GLU A 181 -3.39 8.72 -0.51
C GLU A 181 -2.01 9.37 -0.33
N ILE A 182 -1.14 9.20 -1.33
CA ILE A 182 0.24 9.73 -1.36
C ILE A 182 0.34 10.90 -2.34
#